data_AF-A0A6I0SIU2-F1
#
_entry.id   AF-A0A6I0SIU2-F1
#
_cell.length_a   1.000
_cell.length_b   1.000
_cell.length_c   1.000
_cell.angle_alpha   90.00
_cell.angle_beta   90.00
_cell.angle_gamma   90.00
#
_symmetry.space_group_name_H-M   'P 1'
#
loop_
_entity.id
_entity.type
_entity.pdbx_description
1 polymer ?
#
loop_
_entity_poly.entity_id
_entity_poly.type
_entity_poly.pdbx_seq_one_letter_code
_entity_poly.pdbx_strand_id
1 'polypeptide(L)'
;MIREDANVRRYDGARYQPRLQDLHHTFATERIVSWYREGRNVQDMLPVLSTYLGHTSINTAVYVSMTNELLKEAGRKFESCVLKL
;
A
#
# COMPACT_ATOMS: atom_id res chain seq x y z
N MET A 1 -4.08 25.87 3.67
CA MET A 1 -4.71 24.52 3.53
C MET A 1 -3.63 23.51 3.90
N ILE A 2 -3.89 22.43 4.66
CA ILE A 2 -2.87 21.53 5.29
C ILE A 2 -1.61 21.25 4.43
N ARG A 3 -1.78 21.05 3.12
CA ARG A 3 -0.68 20.83 2.16
C ARG A 3 0.31 22.00 2.05
N GLU A 4 -0.19 23.24 2.02
CA GLU A 4 0.61 24.46 1.94
C GLU A 4 1.39 24.67 3.23
N ASP A 5 0.72 24.43 4.37
CA ASP A 5 1.31 24.55 5.70
C ASP A 5 2.42 23.50 5.91
N ALA A 6 2.27 22.31 5.33
CA ALA A 6 3.27 21.24 5.33
C ALA A 6 4.34 21.37 4.22
N ASN A 7 4.27 22.40 3.38
CA ASN A 7 5.13 22.59 2.20
C ASN A 7 5.21 21.36 1.26
N VAL A 8 4.12 20.61 1.13
CA VAL A 8 4.06 19.43 0.25
C VAL A 8 3.62 19.86 -1.14
N ARG A 9 4.54 19.88 -2.11
CA ARG A 9 4.26 20.27 -3.49
C ARG A 9 4.87 19.29 -4.48
N ARG A 10 4.15 19.07 -5.60
CA ARG A 10 4.70 18.39 -6.77
C ARG A 10 5.30 19.41 -7.73
N TYR A 11 6.46 19.06 -8.30
CA TYR A 11 7.22 19.85 -9.26
C TYR A 11 7.46 19.12 -10.60
N ASP A 12 6.89 17.92 -10.75
CA ASP A 12 7.02 17.01 -11.89
C ASP A 12 6.09 17.36 -13.08
N GLY A 13 5.38 18.49 -13.01
CA GLY A 13 4.42 18.91 -14.04
C GLY A 13 3.09 18.14 -14.03
N ALA A 14 2.84 17.29 -13.04
CA ALA A 14 1.57 16.58 -12.92
C ALA A 14 0.39 17.55 -12.75
N ARG A 15 -0.74 17.25 -13.41
CA ARG A 15 -1.96 18.08 -13.39
C ARG A 15 -2.49 18.34 -11.97
N TYR A 16 -2.30 17.40 -11.05
CA TYR A 16 -2.84 17.47 -9.70
C TYR A 16 -1.75 17.44 -8.62
N GLN A 17 -1.84 18.38 -7.68
CA GLN A 17 -1.05 18.37 -6.47
C GLN A 17 -1.39 17.16 -5.59
N PRO A 18 -0.45 16.68 -4.74
CA PRO A 18 -0.71 15.58 -3.81
C PRO A 18 -1.96 15.83 -2.98
N ARG A 19 -2.82 14.82 -2.91
CA ARG A 19 -4.00 14.78 -2.06
C ARG A 19 -3.72 13.90 -0.84
N LEU A 20 -4.49 14.08 0.22
CA LEU A 20 -4.42 13.22 1.40
C LEU A 20 -4.60 11.73 1.03
N GLN A 21 -5.51 11.44 0.10
CA GLN A 21 -5.74 10.08 -0.42
C GLN A 21 -4.48 9.49 -1.09
N ASP A 22 -3.70 10.31 -1.79
CA ASP A 22 -2.47 9.84 -2.45
C ASP A 22 -1.42 9.44 -1.39
N LEU A 23 -1.34 10.19 -0.28
CA LEU A 23 -0.47 9.84 0.86
C LEU A 23 -0.91 8.55 1.56
N HIS A 24 -2.22 8.37 1.76
CA HIS A 24 -2.77 7.12 2.30
C HIS A 24 -2.42 5.93 1.42
N HIS A 25 -2.52 6.10 0.10
CA HIS A 25 -2.15 5.06 -0.85
C HIS A 25 -0.66 4.71 -0.76
N THR A 26 0.24 5.71 -0.83
CA THR A 26 1.69 5.50 -0.71
C THR A 26 2.06 4.81 0.60
N PHE A 27 1.51 5.27 1.73
CA PHE A 27 1.75 4.64 3.04
C PHE A 27 1.33 3.18 3.06
N ALA A 28 0.13 2.87 2.55
CA ALA A 28 -0.38 1.50 2.52
C ALA A 28 0.50 0.59 1.66
N THR A 29 0.90 1.03 0.46
CA THR A 29 1.76 0.26 -0.44
C THR A 29 3.12 -0.03 0.18
N GLU A 30 3.80 0.98 0.74
CA GLU A 30 5.10 0.81 1.40
C GLU A 30 4.99 -0.15 2.59
N ARG A 31 3.92 -0.05 3.38
CA ARG A 31 3.71 -0.92 4.54
C ARG A 31 3.50 -2.37 4.13
N ILE A 32 2.67 -2.61 3.11
CA ILE A 32 2.42 -3.96 2.58
C ILE A 32 3.72 -4.56 2.03
N VAL A 33 4.52 -3.80 1.29
CA VAL A 33 5.82 -4.25 0.76
C VAL A 33 6.78 -4.59 1.90
N SER A 34 6.88 -3.74 2.94
CA SER A 34 7.69 -4.03 4.13
C SER A 34 7.26 -5.33 4.82
N TRP A 35 5.96 -5.59 4.96
CA TRP A 35 5.47 -6.84 5.56
C TRP A 35 5.79 -8.07 4.72
N TYR A 36 5.71 -7.98 3.39
CA TYR A 36 6.17 -9.06 2.52
C TYR A 36 7.68 -9.33 2.72
N ARG A 37 8.51 -8.28 2.76
CA ARG A 37 9.97 -8.41 2.97
C ARG A 37 10.32 -8.99 4.34
N GLU A 38 9.54 -8.66 5.35
CA GLU A 38 9.68 -9.17 6.72
C GLU A 38 9.11 -10.59 6.90
N GLY A 39 8.53 -11.19 5.85
CA GLY A 39 7.94 -12.52 5.90
C GLY A 39 6.65 -12.59 6.72
N ARG A 40 6.03 -11.45 7.05
CA ARG A 40 4.77 -11.43 7.82
C ARG A 40 3.60 -11.92 6.95
N ASN A 41 2.56 -12.41 7.62
CA ASN A 41 1.31 -12.72 6.94
C ASN A 41 0.54 -11.43 6.65
N VAL A 42 0.68 -10.91 5.43
CA VAL A 42 0.00 -9.69 4.99
C VAL A 42 -1.51 -9.76 5.19
N GLN A 43 -2.15 -10.92 4.99
CA GLN A 43 -3.61 -11.05 5.15
C GLN A 43 -4.06 -10.76 6.59
N ASP A 44 -3.28 -11.17 7.58
CA ASP A 44 -3.57 -10.90 8.99
C ASP A 44 -3.33 -9.42 9.35
N MET A 45 -2.44 -8.76 8.62
CA MET A 45 -2.08 -7.36 8.84
C MET A 45 -3.00 -6.37 8.12
N LEU A 46 -3.70 -6.78 7.06
CA LEU A 46 -4.60 -5.92 6.29
C LEU A 46 -5.74 -5.31 7.14
N PRO A 47 -6.42 -6.05 8.04
CA PRO A 47 -7.41 -5.45 8.95
C PRO A 47 -6.81 -4.36 9.84
N VAL A 48 -5.60 -4.56 10.37
CA VAL A 48 -4.89 -3.58 11.20
C VAL A 48 -4.56 -2.32 10.40
N LEU A 49 -4.10 -2.49 9.15
CA LEU A 49 -3.84 -1.37 8.25
C LEU A 49 -5.11 -0.58 7.92
N SER A 50 -6.21 -1.29 7.69
CA SER A 50 -7.51 -0.71 7.39
C SER A 50 -8.01 0.15 8.55
N THR A 51 -7.92 -0.35 9.79
CA THR A 51 -8.25 0.41 11.00
C THR A 51 -7.34 1.63 11.16
N TYR A 52 -6.03 1.49 10.94
CA TYR A 52 -5.08 2.60 11.05
C TYR A 52 -5.40 3.74 10.07
N LEU A 53 -5.86 3.40 8.87
CA LEU A 53 -6.24 4.38 7.84
C LEU A 53 -7.66 4.94 8.02
N GLY A 54 -8.36 4.54 9.09
CA GLY A 54 -9.72 4.99 9.40
C GLY A 54 -10.77 4.45 8.42
N HIS A 55 -10.49 3.33 7.74
CA HIS A 55 -11.45 2.71 6.84
C HIS A 55 -12.41 1.80 7.62
N THR A 56 -13.70 1.92 7.32
CA THR A 56 -14.75 1.08 7.90
C THR A 56 -14.89 -0.27 7.19
N SER A 57 -14.28 -0.45 6.02
CA SER A 57 -14.21 -1.75 5.32
C SER A 57 -12.95 -1.87 4.45
N ILE A 58 -12.41 -3.09 4.32
CA ILE A 58 -11.28 -3.43 3.42
C ILE A 58 -11.64 -3.19 1.94
N ASN A 59 -12.92 -3.27 1.59
CA ASN A 59 -13.38 -3.28 0.20
C ASN A 59 -13.28 -1.92 -0.50
N THR A 60 -13.32 -0.82 0.25
CA THR A 60 -13.17 0.53 -0.31
C THR A 60 -11.72 0.90 -0.60
N ALA A 61 -10.78 0.05 -0.20
CA ALA A 61 -9.37 0.36 -0.26
C ALA A 61 -8.65 -0.68 -1.12
N VAL A 62 -8.68 -0.45 -2.42
CA VAL A 62 -7.81 -1.13 -3.39
C VAL A 62 -6.38 -0.62 -3.17
N TYR A 63 -5.72 -1.09 -2.10
CA TYR A 63 -4.30 -0.86 -1.85
C TYR A 63 -3.42 -1.62 -2.83
N VAL A 64 -4.04 -2.57 -3.54
CA VAL A 64 -3.46 -3.37 -4.60
C VAL A 64 -3.55 -2.59 -5.90
N SER A 65 -2.87 -1.43 -5.97
CA SER A 65 -2.20 -1.16 -7.23
C SER A 65 -1.13 -2.24 -7.33
N MET A 66 -1.30 -3.17 -8.27
CA MET A 66 -0.37 -4.26 -8.55
C MET A 66 0.97 -3.69 -9.00
N THR A 67 1.72 -3.10 -8.08
CA THR A 67 3.08 -2.64 -8.36
C THR A 67 3.90 -3.88 -8.71
N ASN A 68 4.83 -3.73 -9.65
CA ASN A 68 5.68 -4.85 -10.10
C ASN A 68 6.36 -5.54 -8.92
N GLU A 69 6.75 -4.78 -7.89
CA GLU A 69 7.34 -5.31 -6.66
C GLU A 69 6.33 -6.16 -5.86
N LEU A 70 5.08 -5.69 -5.71
CA LEU A 70 4.04 -6.44 -5.01
C LEU A 70 3.69 -7.75 -5.75
N LEU A 71 3.57 -7.68 -7.09
CA LEU A 71 3.34 -8.86 -7.93
C LEU A 71 4.49 -9.86 -7.82
N LYS A 72 5.74 -9.39 -7.79
CA LYS A 72 6.92 -10.23 -7.65
C LYS A 72 6.96 -10.93 -6.29
N GLU A 73 6.66 -10.23 -5.20
CA GLU A 73 6.57 -10.85 -3.87
C GLU A 73 5.39 -11.84 -3.77
N ALA A 74 4.23 -11.49 -4.34
CA ALA A 74 3.08 -12.37 -4.39
C ALA A 74 3.37 -13.64 -5.21
N GLY A 75 4.04 -13.51 -6.34
CA GLY A 75 4.48 -14.62 -7.19
C GLY A 75 5.43 -15.58 -6.45
N ARG A 76 6.45 -15.05 -5.76
CA ARG A 76 7.35 -15.88 -4.92
C ARG A 76 6.59 -16.66 -3.86
N LYS A 77 5.61 -16.03 -3.20
CA LYS A 77 4.81 -16.69 -2.16
C LYS A 77 3.90 -17.78 -2.76
N PHE A 78 3.34 -17.53 -3.94
CA PHE A 78 2.55 -18.52 -4.69
C PHE A 78 3.40 -19.74 -5.08
N GLU A 79 4.57 -19.52 -5.67
CA GLU A 79 5.51 -20.60 -6.03
C GLU A 79 5.92 -21.43 -4.81
N SER A 80 6.23 -20.79 -3.68
CA SER A 80 6.55 -21.51 -2.43
C SER A 80 5.40 -22.33 -1.87
N CYS A 81 4.14 -21.98 -2.15
CA CYS A 81 2.99 -22.79 -1.73
C CYS A 81 2.74 -23.94 -2.70
N VAL A 82 2.89 -23.72 -4.01
CA VAL A 82 2.64 -24.73 -5.05
C VAL A 82 3.74 -25.79 -5.09
N LEU A 83 5.00 -25.43 -4.82
CA LEU A 83 6.13 -26.38 -4.77
C LEU A 83 6.29 -27.11 -3.42
N LYS A 84 5.41 -26.85 -2.45
CA LYS A 84 5.34 -27.56 -1.15
C LYS A 84 4.22 -28.62 -1.10
N LEU A 85 3.51 -28.84 -2.20
CA LEU A 85 2.60 -29.97 -2.43
C LEU A 85 3.34 -31.09 -3.14
#